data_AF-A0A383BZE4-F1
#
_entry.id   AF-A0A383BZE4-F1
#
_cell.length_a   1.000
_cell.length_b   1.000
_cell.length_c   1.000
_cell.angle_alpha   90.00
_cell.angle_beta   90.00
_cell.angle_gamma   90.00
#
_symmetry.space_group_name_H-M   'P 1'
#
loop_
_entity.id
_entity.type
_entity.pdbx_description
1 polymer ?
#
loop_
_entity_poly.entity_id
_entity_poly.type
_entity_poly.pdbx_seq_one_letter_code
_entity_poly.pdbx_strand_id
1 'polypeptide(L)'
;MATEVIMPVLGLTMESGKIVEWIKQEGDPVTEGEILFTVETDKSVMEVEAKASGTLVKVLNSPGDEVPIQQVIGYIGEAGEAVTDTAATSGKGTPAEAAVPSPPESVTAAPAGSDRPTGRIKCSPAARSYAKDLDIAIEEVTGTGPGGRIVKADIKAFA
;
A
#
# COMPACT_ATOMS: atom_id res chain seq x y z
N MET A 1 21.50 7.93 -6.25
CA MET A 1 21.25 7.03 -5.11
C MET A 1 20.09 7.58 -4.32
N ALA A 2 19.16 6.74 -3.87
CA ALA A 2 18.08 7.16 -2.99
C ALA A 2 18.61 7.46 -1.57
N THR A 3 18.23 8.62 -1.04
CA THR A 3 18.40 9.02 0.36
C THR A 3 17.26 8.43 1.19
N GLU A 4 17.59 7.73 2.27
CA GLU A 4 16.60 7.19 3.21
C GLU A 4 16.04 8.31 4.09
N VAL A 5 14.71 8.47 4.10
CA VAL A 5 14.02 9.38 5.01
C VAL A 5 13.85 8.64 6.34
N ILE A 6 14.66 8.99 7.34
CA ILE A 6 14.52 8.47 8.71
C ILE A 6 13.73 9.43 9.60
N MET A 7 12.99 8.90 10.57
CA MET A 7 12.37 9.73 11.60
C MET A 7 13.45 10.44 12.45
N PRO A 8 13.46 11.79 12.49
CA PRO A 8 14.44 12.54 13.28
C PRO A 8 14.20 12.42 14.79
N VAL A 9 15.27 12.55 15.57
CA VAL A 9 15.19 12.68 17.03
C VAL A 9 14.81 14.13 17.36
N LEU A 10 13.54 14.37 17.71
CA LEU A 10 13.02 15.70 18.04
C LEU A 10 13.00 16.00 19.54
N GLY A 11 13.30 15.00 20.39
CA GLY A 11 13.45 15.16 21.84
C GLY A 11 14.50 14.22 22.41
N LEU A 12 15.24 14.66 23.43
CA LEU A 12 16.30 13.88 24.10
C LEU A 12 15.79 12.63 24.85
N THR A 13 14.47 12.51 25.02
CA THR A 13 13.78 11.39 25.68
C THR A 13 12.69 10.79 24.78
N MET A 14 12.81 10.96 23.45
CA MET A 14 11.84 10.52 22.47
C MET A 14 12.22 9.14 21.91
N GLU A 15 11.39 8.13 22.13
CA GLU A 15 11.58 6.78 21.59
C GLU A 15 10.80 6.56 20.28
N SER A 16 9.60 7.16 20.18
CA SER A 16 8.75 7.14 18.98
C SER A 16 8.10 8.51 18.72
N GLY A 17 7.62 8.68 17.48
CA GLY A 17 6.81 9.82 17.03
C GLY A 17 5.72 9.35 16.09
N LYS A 18 4.56 10.00 16.14
CA LYS A 18 3.39 9.63 15.35
C LYS A 18 3.25 10.58 14.16
N ILE A 19 3.23 10.06 12.94
CA ILE A 19 3.01 10.90 11.75
C ILE A 19 1.57 11.41 11.80
N VAL A 20 1.36 12.72 11.70
CA VAL A 20 0.02 13.35 11.66
C VAL A 20 -0.48 13.40 10.23
N GLU A 21 0.34 13.95 9.34
CA GLU A 21 0.00 14.27 7.96
C GLU A 21 1.26 14.25 7.10
N TRP A 22 1.17 13.73 5.88
CA TRP A 22 2.20 13.85 4.86
C TRP A 22 1.80 15.00 3.92
N ILE A 23 2.61 16.06 3.90
CA ILE A 23 2.44 17.19 2.96
C ILE A 23 2.93 16.79 1.57
N LYS A 24 3.97 15.94 1.50
CA LYS A 24 4.52 15.34 0.28
C LYS A 24 4.05 13.90 0.08
N GLN A 25 3.71 13.54 -1.15
CA GLN A 25 3.19 12.22 -1.53
C GLN A 25 4.17 11.44 -2.42
N GLU A 26 3.96 10.13 -2.59
CA GLU A 26 4.75 9.29 -3.50
C GLU A 26 4.72 9.87 -4.93
N GLY A 27 5.88 10.26 -5.46
CA GLY A 27 6.06 10.89 -6.77
C GLY A 27 6.15 12.43 -6.76
N ASP A 28 5.94 13.10 -5.63
CA ASP A 28 6.05 14.58 -5.55
C ASP A 28 7.52 15.03 -5.41
N PRO A 29 7.97 16.08 -6.13
CA PRO A 29 9.31 16.64 -5.95
C PRO A 29 9.45 17.31 -4.58
N VAL A 30 10.62 17.21 -3.97
CA VAL A 30 10.90 17.82 -2.66
C VAL A 30 12.26 18.50 -2.67
N THR A 31 12.33 19.71 -2.11
CA THR A 31 13.55 20.50 -1.97
C THR A 31 14.15 20.32 -0.58
N GLU A 32 15.47 20.42 -0.43
CA GLU A 32 16.11 20.52 0.88
C GLU A 32 15.56 21.74 1.64
N GLY A 33 15.15 21.54 2.90
CA GLY A 33 14.42 22.55 3.70
C GLY A 33 12.91 22.65 3.42
N GLU A 34 12.34 21.82 2.54
CA GLU A 34 10.89 21.76 2.29
C GLU A 34 10.21 20.74 3.21
N ILE A 35 9.03 21.07 3.75
CA ILE A 35 8.33 20.22 4.73
C ILE A 35 7.79 18.96 4.05
N LEU A 36 8.20 17.79 4.54
CA LEU A 36 7.74 16.48 4.06
C LEU A 36 6.44 16.05 4.76
N PHE A 37 6.47 16.06 6.08
CA PHE A 37 5.40 15.54 6.95
C PHE A 37 5.43 16.23 8.31
N THR A 38 4.30 16.18 8.99
CA THR A 38 4.09 16.70 10.33
C THR A 38 4.07 15.52 11.30
N VAL A 39 4.80 15.60 12.42
CA VAL A 39 4.90 14.56 13.45
C VAL A 39 4.43 15.07 14.81
N GLU A 40 3.58 14.29 15.46
CA GLU A 40 3.08 14.50 16.80
C GLU A 40 3.92 13.72 17.80
N THR A 41 4.32 14.40 18.86
CA THR A 41 4.99 13.84 20.03
C THR A 41 4.12 14.10 21.26
N ASP A 42 4.39 13.40 22.37
CA ASP A 42 3.73 13.57 23.68
C ASP A 42 3.83 15.01 24.27
N LYS A 43 4.59 15.93 23.64
CA LYS A 43 4.74 17.32 24.07
C LYS A 43 4.40 18.38 23.01
N SER A 44 4.68 18.11 21.74
CA SER A 44 4.48 19.05 20.63
C SER A 44 4.20 18.36 19.31
N VAL A 45 3.44 19.02 18.44
CA VAL A 45 3.44 18.75 17.00
C VAL A 45 4.60 19.55 16.37
N MET A 46 5.36 18.94 15.47
CA MET A 46 6.53 19.52 14.82
C MET A 46 6.56 19.14 13.34
N GLU A 47 7.05 20.03 12.49
CA GLU A 47 7.17 19.83 11.04
C GLU A 47 8.58 19.29 10.72
N VAL A 48 8.67 18.29 9.84
CA VAL A 48 9.95 17.70 9.43
C VAL A 48 10.28 18.11 7.99
N GLU A 49 11.35 18.89 7.86
CA GLU A 49 11.94 19.31 6.60
C GLU A 49 12.79 18.19 5.95
N ALA A 50 12.88 18.21 4.62
CA ALA A 50 13.73 17.29 3.88
C ALA A 50 15.21 17.65 4.04
N LYS A 51 16.02 16.65 4.42
CA LYS A 51 17.49 16.75 4.53
C LYS A 51 18.22 16.59 3.19
N ALA A 52 17.49 16.45 2.09
CA ALA A 52 18.03 16.30 0.74
C ALA A 52 16.95 16.70 -0.28
N SER A 53 17.39 17.28 -1.41
CA SER A 53 16.52 17.54 -2.56
C SER A 53 16.31 16.28 -3.41
N GLY A 54 15.15 16.15 -4.06
CA GLY A 54 14.83 15.04 -4.96
C GLY A 54 13.33 14.89 -5.23
N THR A 55 12.83 13.68 -5.14
CA THR A 55 11.43 13.27 -5.33
C THR A 55 11.15 12.14 -4.34
N LEU A 56 10.00 12.19 -3.66
CA LEU A 56 9.63 11.17 -2.67
C LEU A 56 9.21 9.88 -3.40
N VAL A 57 10.16 8.98 -3.63
CA VAL A 57 9.96 7.76 -4.44
C VAL A 57 9.00 6.78 -3.77
N LYS A 58 9.04 6.70 -2.44
CA LYS A 58 8.23 5.76 -1.66
C LYS A 58 8.01 6.24 -0.22
N VAL A 59 6.83 5.97 0.32
CA VAL A 59 6.47 6.09 1.74
C VAL A 59 6.23 4.69 2.32
N LEU A 60 6.70 4.45 3.54
CA LEU A 60 6.54 3.20 4.29
C LEU A 60 5.47 3.31 5.38
N ASN A 61 5.39 4.47 6.06
CA ASN A 61 4.52 4.71 7.20
C ASN A 61 3.47 5.79 6.88
N SER A 62 2.20 5.51 7.16
CA SER A 62 1.05 6.35 6.76
C SER A 62 0.77 7.49 7.76
N PRO A 63 -0.03 8.51 7.39
CA PRO A 63 -0.62 9.41 8.38
C PRO A 63 -1.39 8.62 9.45
N GLY A 64 -1.19 8.98 10.71
CA GLY A 64 -1.73 8.30 11.89
C GLY A 64 -0.84 7.19 12.47
N ASP A 65 0.21 6.78 11.76
CA ASP A 65 1.09 5.66 12.15
C ASP A 65 2.19 6.09 13.13
N GLU A 66 2.52 5.24 14.11
CA GLU A 66 3.56 5.50 15.12
C GLU A 66 4.87 4.81 14.76
N VAL A 67 5.96 5.57 14.73
CA VAL A 67 7.27 5.10 14.24
C VAL A 67 8.35 5.38 15.29
N PRO A 68 9.28 4.44 15.56
CA PRO A 68 10.43 4.72 16.41
C PRO A 68 11.42 5.69 15.76
N ILE A 69 12.19 6.43 16.57
CA ILE A 69 13.26 7.29 16.08
C ILE A 69 14.31 6.50 15.28
N GLN A 70 14.96 7.15 14.30
CA GLN A 70 15.94 6.55 13.37
C GLN A 70 15.39 5.45 12.42
N GLN A 71 14.11 5.08 12.50
CA GLN A 71 13.50 4.14 11.55
C GLN A 71 13.26 4.84 10.19
N VAL A 72 13.42 4.09 9.08
CA VAL A 72 13.17 4.57 7.71
C VAL A 72 11.66 4.60 7.44
N ILE A 73 11.14 5.79 7.13
CA ILE A 73 9.72 6.06 6.83
C ILE A 73 9.45 6.29 5.33
N GLY A 74 10.50 6.44 4.53
CA GLY A 74 10.39 6.63 3.08
C GLY A 74 11.75 6.79 2.39
N TYR A 75 11.72 7.06 1.09
CA TYR A 75 12.92 7.21 0.26
C TYR A 75 12.78 8.42 -0.68
N ILE A 76 13.79 9.29 -0.72
CA ILE A 76 13.89 10.43 -1.65
C ILE A 76 15.02 10.15 -2.64
N GLY A 77 14.74 10.18 -3.95
CA GLY A 77 15.72 9.97 -5.03
C GLY A 77 15.66 11.10 -6.06
N GLU A 78 16.54 11.10 -7.06
CA GLU A 78 16.44 12.09 -8.15
C GLU A 78 15.20 11.84 -9.02
N ALA A 79 14.68 12.91 -9.62
CA ALA A 79 13.52 12.91 -10.52
C ALA A 79 13.81 12.18 -11.84
N GLY A 80 13.88 10.85 -11.79
CA GLY A 80 14.28 9.99 -12.90
C GLY A 80 15.12 8.79 -12.48
N GLU A 81 15.69 8.79 -11.27
CA GLU A 81 16.29 7.59 -10.67
C GLU A 81 15.17 6.66 -10.18
N ALA A 82 14.59 5.92 -11.13
CA ALA A 82 13.71 4.81 -10.81
C ALA A 82 14.49 3.77 -9.99
N VAL A 83 14.22 3.72 -8.68
CA VAL A 83 14.52 2.54 -7.86
C VAL A 83 13.93 1.35 -8.60
N THR A 84 14.78 0.42 -9.02
CA THR A 84 14.42 -0.57 -10.03
C THR A 84 13.40 -1.57 -9.49
N ASP A 85 12.13 -1.28 -9.74
CA ASP A 85 10.99 -2.18 -9.52
C ASP A 85 11.22 -3.48 -10.32
N THR A 86 11.81 -4.45 -9.64
CA THR A 86 12.18 -5.72 -10.24
C THR A 86 10.92 -6.58 -10.31
N ALA A 87 10.34 -6.62 -11.52
CA ALA A 87 9.11 -7.33 -11.92
C ALA A 87 7.77 -6.58 -11.81
N ALA A 88 7.75 -5.34 -12.32
CA ALA A 88 6.95 -4.95 -13.47
C ALA A 88 5.52 -5.55 -13.62
N THR A 89 4.53 -4.65 -13.72
CA THR A 89 4.04 -4.31 -15.06
C THR A 89 3.34 -2.95 -15.11
N SER A 90 3.64 -2.17 -16.15
CA SER A 90 3.03 -0.87 -16.41
C SER A 90 1.56 -1.01 -16.88
N GLY A 91 0.71 -0.07 -16.50
CA GLY A 91 -0.71 -0.02 -16.88
C GLY A 91 -1.29 1.40 -16.92
N LYS A 92 -0.49 2.41 -17.28
CA LYS A 92 -0.87 3.83 -17.31
C LYS A 92 -1.74 4.14 -18.53
N GLY A 93 -2.98 4.62 -18.33
CA GLY A 93 -3.87 4.96 -19.45
C GLY A 93 -5.23 5.57 -19.05
N THR A 94 -5.23 6.88 -18.76
CA THR A 94 -6.26 7.93 -18.94
C THR A 94 -7.70 7.57 -19.37
N PRO A 95 -8.76 8.21 -18.80
CA PRO A 95 -10.16 7.81 -18.96
C PRO A 95 -10.92 8.47 -20.14
N ALA A 96 -11.98 7.82 -20.61
CA ALA A 96 -13.20 8.46 -21.14
C ALA A 96 -14.38 7.47 -21.32
N GLU A 97 -15.58 8.05 -21.29
CA GLU A 97 -16.84 7.62 -21.92
C GLU A 97 -17.67 6.45 -21.33
N ALA A 98 -19.00 6.58 -21.48
CA ALA A 98 -20.02 5.79 -20.79
C ALA A 98 -20.78 4.78 -21.67
N ALA A 99 -21.24 3.68 -21.06
CA ALA A 99 -22.53 3.03 -21.39
C ALA A 99 -22.98 2.06 -20.29
N VAL A 100 -24.17 2.30 -19.73
CA VAL A 100 -25.08 1.28 -19.17
C VAL A 100 -26.01 0.82 -20.34
N PRO A 101 -26.63 -0.40 -20.36
CA PRO A 101 -27.28 -1.07 -19.23
C PRO A 101 -27.19 -2.62 -19.13
N SER A 102 -27.87 -3.17 -18.11
CA SER A 102 -27.92 -4.57 -17.62
C SER A 102 -29.04 -5.42 -18.26
N PRO A 103 -29.28 -6.72 -17.86
CA PRO A 103 -28.51 -7.64 -17.00
C PRO A 103 -28.02 -8.90 -17.79
N PRO A 104 -28.54 -10.17 -17.75
CA PRO A 104 -29.63 -10.86 -17.01
C PRO A 104 -29.15 -12.05 -16.12
N GLU A 105 -29.98 -13.11 -16.02
CA GLU A 105 -29.95 -14.33 -15.19
C GLU A 105 -28.98 -15.46 -15.68
N SER A 106 -28.26 -16.20 -14.80
CA SER A 106 -28.61 -17.47 -14.08
C SER A 106 -28.58 -18.74 -14.98
N VAL A 107 -28.12 -19.96 -14.61
CA VAL A 107 -28.44 -20.85 -13.45
C VAL A 107 -27.35 -21.96 -13.22
N THR A 108 -27.12 -22.38 -11.96
CA THR A 108 -26.60 -23.65 -11.35
C THR A 108 -25.88 -24.76 -12.16
N ALA A 109 -24.71 -25.26 -11.66
CA ALA A 109 -24.40 -26.71 -11.41
C ALA A 109 -22.93 -27.01 -10.95
N ALA A 110 -22.74 -28.15 -10.25
CA ALA A 110 -21.47 -28.78 -9.83
C ALA A 110 -21.69 -30.34 -9.78
N PRO A 111 -20.68 -31.25 -9.66
CA PRO A 111 -19.29 -31.03 -9.23
C PRO A 111 -18.17 -31.79 -10.01
N ALA A 112 -16.92 -31.56 -9.59
CA ALA A 112 -15.73 -32.45 -9.64
C ALA A 112 -15.39 -33.18 -10.95
N GLY A 113 -14.28 -32.78 -11.63
CA GLY A 113 -13.75 -33.64 -12.69
C GLY A 113 -12.60 -33.21 -13.61
N SER A 114 -11.95 -32.05 -13.48
CA SER A 114 -10.69 -31.78 -14.20
C SER A 114 -9.90 -30.59 -13.63
N ASP A 115 -8.65 -30.45 -14.10
CA ASP A 115 -7.81 -29.25 -14.09
C ASP A 115 -7.90 -28.36 -12.84
N ARG A 116 -6.98 -28.57 -11.88
CA ARG A 116 -6.54 -27.45 -11.01
C ARG A 116 -5.69 -26.52 -11.88
N PRO A 117 -6.16 -25.32 -12.26
CA PRO A 117 -5.32 -24.42 -13.01
C PRO A 117 -4.22 -23.92 -12.09
N THR A 118 -2.96 -24.16 -12.45
CA THR A 118 -1.78 -23.57 -11.78
C THR A 118 -1.61 -22.07 -12.08
N GLY A 119 -2.73 -21.39 -12.33
CA GLY A 119 -2.83 -19.94 -12.38
C GLY A 119 -2.71 -19.37 -10.97
N ARG A 120 -1.77 -18.43 -10.80
CA ARG A 120 -1.52 -17.67 -9.57
C ARG A 120 -2.83 -17.16 -8.96
N ILE A 121 -3.33 -17.82 -7.90
CA ILE A 121 -4.60 -17.46 -7.27
C ILE A 121 -4.54 -15.99 -6.85
N LYS A 122 -5.42 -15.18 -7.46
CA LYS A 122 -5.53 -13.76 -7.19
C LYS A 122 -6.24 -13.63 -5.84
N CYS A 123 -5.50 -13.36 -4.78
CA CYS A 123 -6.07 -12.96 -3.48
C CYS A 123 -5.42 -11.65 -3.04
N SER A 124 -6.15 -10.78 -2.34
CA SER A 124 -5.54 -9.60 -1.71
C SER A 124 -4.69 -10.01 -0.49
N PRO A 125 -3.72 -9.18 -0.04
CA PRO A 125 -2.94 -9.48 1.15
C PRO A 125 -3.81 -9.68 2.40
N ALA A 126 -4.77 -8.77 2.62
CA ALA A 126 -5.73 -8.84 3.73
C ALA A 126 -6.68 -10.06 3.65
N ALA A 127 -6.89 -10.61 2.45
CA ALA A 127 -7.56 -11.89 2.29
C ALA A 127 -6.66 -13.04 2.75
N ARG A 128 -5.43 -13.11 2.21
CA ARG A 128 -4.49 -14.21 2.50
C ARG A 128 -4.20 -14.38 3.98
N SER A 129 -4.03 -13.29 4.73
CA SER A 129 -3.87 -13.37 6.19
C SER A 129 -5.13 -13.95 6.84
N TYR A 130 -6.31 -13.38 6.55
CA TYR A 130 -7.55 -13.75 7.23
C TYR A 130 -8.02 -15.19 6.95
N ALA A 131 -7.68 -15.77 5.78
CA ALA A 131 -7.87 -17.20 5.55
C ALA A 131 -6.90 -18.06 6.38
N LYS A 132 -5.63 -17.65 6.49
CA LYS A 132 -4.64 -18.34 7.31
C LYS A 132 -4.98 -18.28 8.81
N ASP A 133 -5.54 -17.16 9.28
CA ASP A 133 -5.99 -16.97 10.67
C ASP A 133 -7.20 -17.87 11.04
N LEU A 134 -7.82 -18.51 10.04
CA LEU A 134 -9.02 -19.37 10.17
C LEU A 134 -8.80 -20.79 9.58
N ASP A 135 -7.57 -21.13 9.16
CA ASP A 135 -7.20 -22.37 8.45
C ASP A 135 -8.06 -22.67 7.19
N ILE A 136 -8.59 -21.63 6.52
CA ILE A 136 -9.43 -21.75 5.32
C ILE A 136 -8.57 -21.92 4.05
N ALA A 137 -8.90 -22.92 3.25
CA ALA A 137 -8.29 -23.14 1.95
C ALA A 137 -8.72 -22.05 0.93
N ILE A 138 -7.82 -21.09 0.68
CA ILE A 138 -8.00 -20.00 -0.31
C ILE A 138 -8.32 -20.54 -1.72
N GLU A 139 -8.00 -21.81 -1.99
CA GLU A 139 -8.27 -22.49 -3.27
C GLU A 139 -9.76 -22.82 -3.49
N GLU A 140 -10.56 -22.84 -2.41
CA GLU A 140 -11.99 -23.17 -2.43
C GLU A 140 -12.89 -21.93 -2.28
N VAL A 141 -12.30 -20.77 -1.94
CA VAL A 141 -13.02 -19.49 -1.77
C VAL A 141 -13.19 -18.78 -3.11
N THR A 142 -14.44 -18.61 -3.56
CA THR A 142 -14.76 -17.81 -4.75
C THR A 142 -14.41 -16.34 -4.54
N GLY A 143 -13.58 -15.77 -5.42
CA GLY A 143 -13.10 -14.39 -5.28
C GLY A 143 -13.94 -13.35 -6.02
N THR A 144 -14.69 -12.52 -5.28
CA THR A 144 -15.63 -11.53 -5.81
C THR A 144 -14.97 -10.18 -6.15
N GLY A 145 -13.71 -9.98 -5.77
CA GLY A 145 -12.97 -8.73 -6.00
C GLY A 145 -12.46 -8.55 -7.45
N PRO A 146 -11.97 -7.34 -7.79
CA PRO A 146 -11.63 -6.96 -9.16
C PRO A 146 -10.67 -7.92 -9.88
N GLY A 147 -11.08 -8.38 -11.07
CA GLY A 147 -10.30 -9.31 -11.90
C GLY A 147 -10.35 -10.78 -11.44
N GLY A 148 -11.36 -11.16 -10.64
CA GLY A 148 -11.50 -12.48 -10.03
C GLY A 148 -10.56 -12.65 -8.84
N ARG A 149 -10.54 -11.66 -7.93
CA ARG A 149 -9.60 -11.59 -6.81
C ARG A 149 -10.30 -11.82 -5.48
N ILE A 150 -9.88 -12.84 -4.73
CA ILE A 150 -10.38 -13.12 -3.39
C ILE A 150 -10.03 -11.96 -2.45
N VAL A 151 -11.05 -11.38 -1.81
CA VAL A 151 -10.93 -10.32 -0.81
C VAL A 151 -11.33 -10.82 0.58
N LYS A 152 -11.00 -10.06 1.64
CA LYS A 152 -11.28 -10.44 3.04
C LYS A 152 -12.78 -10.69 3.31
N ALA A 153 -13.66 -10.02 2.56
CA ALA A 153 -15.10 -10.22 2.63
C ALA A 153 -15.52 -11.62 2.13
N ASP A 154 -14.90 -12.12 1.06
CA ASP A 154 -15.22 -13.45 0.49
C ASP A 154 -14.90 -14.56 1.50
N ILE A 155 -13.73 -14.48 2.13
CA ILE A 155 -13.32 -15.43 3.17
C ILE A 155 -14.22 -15.32 4.41
N LYS A 156 -14.61 -14.11 4.81
CA LYS A 156 -15.58 -13.93 5.90
C LYS A 156 -16.99 -14.45 5.55
N ALA A 157 -17.32 -14.60 4.27
CA ALA A 157 -18.57 -15.20 3.82
C ALA A 157 -18.48 -16.73 3.60
N PHE A 158 -17.27 -17.29 3.69
CA PHE A 158 -16.98 -18.72 3.59
C PHE A 158 -16.70 -19.36 4.98
N ALA A 159 -16.31 -18.54 5.96
CA ALA A 159 -16.06 -18.91 7.36
C ALA A 159 -17.35 -19.06 8.19
#